data_AF-A0A7K1SKV2-F1
#
_entry.id   AF-A0A7K1SKV2-F1
#
_cell.length_a   1.000
_cell.length_b   1.000
_cell.length_c   1.000
_cell.angle_alpha   90.00
_cell.angle_beta   90.00
_cell.angle_gamma   90.00
#
_symmetry.space_group_name_H-M   'P 1'
#
loop_
_entity.id
_entity.type
_entity.pdbx_description
1 polymer ?
#
loop_
_entity_poly.entity_id
_entity_poly.type
_entity_poly.pdbx_seq_one_letter_code
_entity_poly.pdbx_strand_id
1 'polypeptide(L)'
;MKQNSHQQKTHSAISHLSRRSFLHDVGILTASGLLLDACKSQNEASLIATGTPIACYGDSLTDGFGGAKISALLATAFPGRVVENYGISGQTAQQIAARQGGQPLLLTLDGDAFAGTASVKVINLSARVLSTPDSNNTSTLTGTLGGIKCTLTRTATGVVPNQIETYTISPAVSTTQAITANTQFYLDSAEKTKSYIQTLWLGRNNLPNMTGVDALIDSCVAYLSSPRRFAVIGVLNAVGESTVTNNTILSMNALLAKNYPANFIPSTPPTVAEMAALNYTATAQDMNDIASGAIPRGMRYDGLHLNTTGYQLIANRIIILIKANNW
;
A
#
# COMPACT_ATOMS: atom_id res chain seq x y z
N MET A 1 48.41 -56.46 -43.49
CA MET A 1 49.60 -55.64 -43.18
C MET A 1 49.14 -54.40 -42.45
N LYS A 2 49.67 -53.94 -41.31
CA LYS A 2 50.46 -54.55 -40.22
C LYS A 2 49.74 -54.10 -38.93
N GLN A 3 49.17 -55.00 -38.13
CA GLN A 3 49.75 -55.42 -36.84
C GLN A 3 50.21 -54.25 -35.94
N ASN A 4 49.48 -54.05 -34.85
CA ASN A 4 50.07 -53.81 -33.53
C ASN A 4 49.39 -54.76 -32.55
N SER A 5 50.20 -55.60 -31.90
CA SER A 5 49.76 -56.61 -30.94
C SER A 5 49.98 -56.12 -29.52
N HIS A 6 49.09 -56.50 -28.60
CA HIS A 6 49.45 -57.09 -27.31
C HIS A 6 48.22 -57.83 -26.75
N GLN A 7 48.38 -59.11 -26.45
CA GLN A 7 47.41 -59.92 -25.70
C GLN A 7 48.03 -60.22 -24.33
N GLN A 8 47.21 -60.20 -23.28
CA GLN A 8 47.31 -61.23 -22.25
C GLN A 8 45.93 -61.52 -21.63
N LYS A 9 45.64 -62.82 -21.46
CA LYS A 9 44.46 -63.39 -20.76
C LYS A 9 44.82 -63.54 -19.26
N THR A 10 43.91 -63.47 -18.27
CA THR A 10 43.21 -64.60 -17.56
C THR A 10 42.63 -64.06 -16.22
N HIS A 11 41.67 -64.64 -15.48
CA HIS A 11 40.76 -65.80 -15.66
C HIS A 11 39.46 -65.64 -14.82
N SER A 12 38.30 -65.83 -15.45
CA SER A 12 37.08 -66.54 -14.98
C SER A 12 36.84 -66.88 -13.48
N ALA A 13 35.69 -66.41 -12.94
CA ALA A 13 34.75 -67.12 -12.05
C ALA A 13 33.42 -66.30 -11.98
N ILE A 14 32.25 -66.72 -12.47
CA ILE A 14 31.33 -67.79 -11.99
C ILE A 14 30.84 -67.47 -10.56
N SER A 15 29.74 -66.74 -10.35
CA SER A 15 28.32 -67.19 -10.30
C SER A 15 27.55 -66.17 -9.41
N HIS A 16 26.22 -66.03 -9.28
CA HIS A 16 25.01 -66.81 -9.61
C HIS A 16 23.90 -65.81 -10.05
N LEU A 17 23.11 -66.09 -11.11
CA LEU A 17 21.69 -66.53 -11.09
C LEU A 17 20.70 -65.55 -10.37
N SER A 18 19.49 -65.25 -10.87
CA SER A 18 18.71 -65.96 -11.91
C SER A 18 17.42 -65.20 -12.36
N ARG A 19 16.99 -65.44 -13.61
CA ARG A 19 15.57 -65.54 -14.09
C ARG A 19 14.73 -64.23 -14.08
N ARG A 20 13.73 -64.05 -14.98
CA ARG A 20 13.13 -64.94 -16.00
C ARG A 20 12.62 -64.13 -17.21
N SER A 21 13.02 -64.61 -18.39
CA SER A 21 12.26 -64.70 -19.65
C SER A 21 10.81 -64.20 -19.72
N PHE A 22 10.56 -63.30 -20.68
CA PHE A 22 9.29 -63.11 -21.40
C PHE A 22 8.85 -64.38 -22.15
N LEU A 23 7.54 -64.55 -22.42
CA LEU A 23 6.92 -65.03 -23.69
C LEU A 23 5.41 -65.35 -23.50
N HIS A 24 4.57 -64.94 -24.46
CA HIS A 24 3.17 -65.40 -24.76
C HIS A 24 2.08 -65.16 -23.67
N ASP A 25 0.78 -64.98 -23.97
CA ASP A 25 0.07 -64.61 -25.22
C ASP A 25 -1.35 -64.07 -24.89
N VAL A 26 -2.00 -63.41 -25.84
CA VAL A 26 -3.48 -63.23 -26.03
C VAL A 26 -4.38 -62.91 -24.80
N GLY A 27 -5.14 -61.80 -24.86
CA GLY A 27 -6.45 -61.78 -24.19
C GLY A 27 -7.16 -60.44 -23.93
N ILE A 28 -8.21 -60.19 -24.73
CA ILE A 28 -9.47 -59.49 -24.35
C ILE A 28 -9.45 -57.95 -24.22
N LEU A 29 -10.39 -57.35 -24.95
CA LEU A 29 -10.74 -55.93 -25.05
C LEU A 29 -11.71 -55.52 -23.92
N THR A 30 -11.40 -54.47 -23.15
CA THR A 30 -12.42 -53.67 -22.43
C THR A 30 -12.11 -52.18 -22.51
N ALA A 31 -13.15 -51.37 -22.71
CA ALA A 31 -13.02 -49.93 -22.95
C ALA A 31 -12.83 -49.14 -21.64
N SER A 32 -11.58 -48.75 -21.35
CA SER A 32 -11.22 -47.89 -20.20
C SER A 32 -9.98 -47.03 -20.52
N GLY A 33 -10.09 -46.09 -21.47
CA GLY A 33 -8.92 -45.30 -21.93
C GLY A 33 -9.17 -43.87 -22.39
N LEU A 34 -10.41 -43.34 -22.36
CA LEU A 34 -10.75 -42.02 -22.93
C LEU A 34 -11.46 -41.06 -21.95
N LEU A 35 -11.32 -41.30 -20.64
CA LEU A 35 -12.08 -40.57 -19.60
C LEU A 35 -11.22 -40.08 -18.41
N LEU A 36 -9.90 -39.94 -18.58
CA LEU A 36 -8.97 -39.55 -17.50
C LEU A 36 -8.08 -38.31 -17.76
N ASP A 37 -8.09 -37.74 -18.97
CA ASP A 37 -7.35 -36.48 -19.27
C ASP A 37 -8.24 -35.23 -19.33
N ALA A 38 -9.57 -35.36 -19.38
CA ALA A 38 -10.49 -34.20 -19.38
C ALA A 38 -10.66 -33.54 -17.99
N CYS A 39 -10.28 -34.22 -16.90
CA CYS A 39 -10.50 -33.73 -15.54
C CYS A 39 -9.29 -32.99 -14.92
N LYS A 40 -8.15 -32.91 -15.62
CA LYS A 40 -6.99 -32.10 -15.21
C LYS A 40 -7.02 -30.68 -15.77
N SER A 41 -7.72 -30.42 -16.87
CA SER A 41 -7.77 -29.13 -17.55
C SER A 41 -8.90 -28.19 -17.09
N GLN A 42 -9.67 -28.56 -16.05
CA GLN A 42 -10.79 -27.78 -15.53
C GLN A 42 -10.54 -27.19 -14.13
N ASN A 43 -9.53 -27.67 -13.39
CA ASN A 43 -9.07 -27.06 -12.12
C ASN A 43 -7.89 -26.09 -12.29
N GLU A 44 -7.29 -26.03 -13.49
CA GLU A 44 -6.42 -24.93 -13.94
C GLU A 44 -7.27 -23.72 -14.42
N ALA A 45 -8.37 -23.45 -13.71
CA ALA A 45 -9.17 -22.23 -13.86
C ALA A 45 -8.38 -21.05 -13.25
N SER A 46 -7.28 -20.70 -13.93
CA SER A 46 -6.35 -19.62 -13.67
C SER A 46 -6.40 -19.06 -12.25
N LEU A 47 -5.66 -19.72 -11.34
CA LEU A 47 -4.99 -18.98 -10.27
C LEU A 47 -4.02 -18.01 -10.93
N ILE A 48 -4.54 -16.88 -11.40
CA ILE A 48 -3.75 -15.68 -11.62
C ILE A 48 -3.02 -15.48 -10.29
N ALA A 49 -1.70 -15.64 -10.30
CA ALA A 49 -0.89 -15.34 -9.13
C ALA A 49 -1.12 -13.84 -8.85
N THR A 50 -1.98 -13.55 -7.88
CA THR A 50 -2.42 -12.19 -7.60
C THR A 50 -1.20 -11.42 -7.14
N GLY A 51 -0.70 -10.55 -8.04
CA GLY A 51 0.54 -9.82 -7.79
C GLY A 51 0.43 -9.02 -6.50
N THR A 52 1.58 -8.77 -5.85
CA THR A 52 1.66 -8.16 -4.52
C THR A 52 0.62 -7.03 -4.38
N PRO A 53 -0.34 -7.13 -3.44
CA PRO A 53 -1.37 -6.12 -3.25
C PRO A 53 -0.77 -4.74 -3.00
N ILE A 54 -1.55 -3.69 -3.28
CA ILE A 54 -1.12 -2.30 -3.16
C ILE A 54 -1.96 -1.59 -2.10
N ALA A 55 -1.33 -0.90 -1.15
CA ALA A 55 -1.99 -0.04 -0.18
C ALA A 55 -1.58 1.42 -0.40
N CYS A 56 -2.56 2.30 -0.60
CA CYS A 56 -2.31 3.72 -0.84
C CYS A 56 -2.57 4.55 0.42
N TYR A 57 -1.51 4.94 1.15
CA TYR A 57 -1.61 5.74 2.37
C TYR A 57 -1.36 7.23 2.10
N GLY A 58 -2.23 8.09 2.62
CA GLY A 58 -2.05 9.53 2.56
C GLY A 58 -3.24 10.34 3.09
N ASP A 59 -3.36 11.57 2.61
CA ASP A 59 -4.43 12.51 2.93
C ASP A 59 -5.54 12.58 1.85
N SER A 60 -6.18 13.73 1.63
CA SER A 60 -7.22 13.95 0.61
C SER A 60 -6.72 13.72 -0.82
N LEU A 61 -5.42 13.96 -1.07
CA LEU A 61 -4.79 13.66 -2.36
C LEU A 61 -4.75 12.14 -2.62
N THR A 62 -4.63 11.32 -1.58
CA THR A 62 -4.70 9.86 -1.71
C THR A 62 -6.14 9.35 -1.71
N ASP A 63 -7.04 9.96 -0.93
CA ASP A 63 -8.47 9.61 -0.98
C ASP A 63 -9.06 9.88 -2.37
N GLY A 64 -8.47 10.81 -3.13
CA GLY A 64 -8.85 11.13 -4.50
C GLY A 64 -9.90 12.23 -4.58
N PHE A 65 -9.91 13.16 -3.62
CA PHE A 65 -10.83 14.30 -3.64
C PHE A 65 -10.69 15.05 -4.97
N GLY A 66 -11.81 15.31 -5.65
CA GLY A 66 -11.86 16.00 -6.94
C GLY A 66 -11.75 15.13 -8.20
N GLY A 67 -11.49 13.81 -8.10
CA GLY A 67 -11.35 12.96 -9.30
C GLY A 67 -11.29 11.45 -9.05
N ALA A 68 -10.78 10.72 -10.04
CA ALA A 68 -10.55 9.28 -9.91
C ALA A 68 -9.44 8.98 -8.87
N LYS A 69 -9.76 8.15 -7.87
CA LYS A 69 -8.83 7.73 -6.82
C LYS A 69 -7.61 7.01 -7.42
N ILE A 70 -6.39 7.34 -7.00
CA ILE A 70 -5.16 6.68 -7.48
C ILE A 70 -5.26 5.16 -7.36
N SER A 71 -5.82 4.65 -6.26
CA SER A 71 -6.05 3.22 -6.05
C SER A 71 -6.91 2.56 -7.15
N ALA A 72 -7.93 3.24 -7.67
CA ALA A 72 -8.76 2.73 -8.78
C ALA A 72 -8.01 2.75 -10.13
N LEU A 73 -7.16 3.76 -10.35
CA LEU A 73 -6.30 3.86 -11.54
C LEU A 73 -5.22 2.76 -11.52
N LEU A 74 -4.63 2.49 -10.35
CA LEU A 74 -3.68 1.39 -10.15
C LEU A 74 -4.35 0.02 -10.29
N ALA A 75 -5.56 -0.18 -9.78
CA ALA A 75 -6.33 -1.42 -9.96
C ALA A 75 -6.60 -1.71 -11.45
N THR A 76 -6.92 -0.67 -12.23
CA THR A 76 -7.09 -0.76 -13.69
C THR A 76 -5.78 -1.13 -14.39
N ALA A 77 -4.65 -0.57 -13.95
CA ALA A 77 -3.33 -0.82 -14.56
C ALA A 77 -2.70 -2.16 -14.17
N PHE A 78 -3.14 -2.77 -13.06
CA PHE A 78 -2.68 -4.05 -12.53
C PHE A 78 -3.85 -5.00 -12.25
N PRO A 79 -4.57 -5.46 -13.30
CA PRO A 79 -5.69 -6.37 -13.14
C PRO A 79 -5.27 -7.65 -12.40
N GLY A 80 -6.12 -8.11 -11.47
CA GLY A 80 -5.81 -9.24 -10.60
C GLY A 80 -5.03 -8.88 -9.32
N ARG A 81 -4.71 -7.60 -9.07
CA ARG A 81 -4.23 -7.15 -7.76
C ARG A 81 -5.35 -6.54 -6.93
N VAL A 82 -5.31 -6.80 -5.63
CA VAL A 82 -6.06 -6.00 -4.64
C VAL A 82 -5.35 -4.67 -4.48
N VAL A 83 -6.09 -3.56 -4.64
CA VAL A 83 -5.58 -2.21 -4.42
C VAL A 83 -6.52 -1.45 -3.49
N GLU A 84 -6.00 -1.00 -2.35
CA GLU A 84 -6.80 -0.47 -1.25
C GLU A 84 -6.47 1.00 -0.97
N ASN A 85 -7.51 1.82 -0.80
CA ASN A 85 -7.36 3.23 -0.46
C ASN A 85 -7.32 3.42 1.06
N TYR A 86 -6.23 4.01 1.54
CA TYR A 86 -5.99 4.44 2.91
C TYR A 86 -5.68 5.95 2.95
N GLY A 87 -6.32 6.74 2.08
CA GLY A 87 -6.41 8.19 2.17
C GLY A 87 -7.48 8.64 3.16
N ILE A 88 -7.22 9.69 3.94
CA ILE A 88 -8.22 10.37 4.76
C ILE A 88 -7.97 11.88 4.70
N SER A 89 -8.95 12.65 4.25
CA SER A 89 -8.83 14.10 4.09
C SER A 89 -8.37 14.82 5.36
N GLY A 90 -7.53 15.83 5.17
CA GLY A 90 -7.01 16.70 6.23
C GLY A 90 -5.98 16.07 7.17
N GLN A 91 -5.62 14.79 7.01
CA GLN A 91 -4.64 14.17 7.90
C GLN A 91 -3.22 14.67 7.68
N THR A 92 -2.52 14.91 8.79
CA THR A 92 -1.07 15.19 8.84
C THR A 92 -0.25 13.91 8.67
N ALA A 93 1.03 14.06 8.34
CA ALA A 93 1.99 12.96 8.26
C ALA A 93 2.02 12.10 9.54
N GLN A 94 1.85 12.70 10.73
CA GLN A 94 1.86 11.97 12.00
C GLN A 94 0.65 11.03 12.13
N GLN A 95 -0.55 11.50 11.74
CA GLN A 95 -1.76 10.67 11.74
C GLN A 95 -1.68 9.55 10.71
N ILE A 96 -1.13 9.84 9.51
CA ILE A 96 -0.96 8.85 8.46
C ILE A 96 0.05 7.78 8.88
N ALA A 97 1.20 8.17 9.46
CA ALA A 97 2.23 7.25 9.94
C ALA A 97 1.72 6.35 11.09
N ALA A 98 0.98 6.91 12.04
CA ALA A 98 0.36 6.12 13.10
C ALA A 98 -0.74 5.16 12.59
N ARG A 99 -1.44 5.53 11.52
CA ARG A 99 -2.46 4.68 10.86
C ARG A 99 -1.86 3.61 9.94
N GLN A 100 -0.67 3.85 9.40
CA GLN A 100 0.08 2.92 8.55
C GLN A 100 0.88 1.90 9.37
N GLY A 101 1.27 2.24 10.61
CA GLY A 101 2.02 1.39 11.53
C GLY A 101 3.45 1.88 11.80
N GLY A 102 3.97 2.82 10.99
CA GLY A 102 5.27 3.47 11.19
C GLY A 102 5.42 4.26 12.48
N GLN A 103 4.32 4.62 13.16
CA GLN A 103 4.36 5.18 14.51
C GLN A 103 3.43 4.41 15.45
N PRO A 104 3.81 4.20 16.72
CA PRO A 104 2.96 3.49 17.68
C PRO A 104 1.75 4.36 18.07
N LEU A 105 0.56 3.81 17.85
CA LEU A 105 -0.69 4.41 18.30
C LEU A 105 -0.92 4.04 19.78
N LEU A 106 -0.75 4.99 20.69
CA LEU A 106 -0.83 4.77 22.14
C LEU A 106 -2.15 5.31 22.69
N LEU A 107 -2.82 4.52 23.53
CA LEU A 107 -4.13 4.82 24.11
C LEU A 107 -4.07 4.78 25.65
N THR A 108 -4.83 5.66 26.29
CA THR A 108 -5.22 5.53 27.70
C THR A 108 -6.74 5.46 27.79
N LEU A 109 -7.24 4.49 28.56
CA LEU A 109 -8.67 4.29 28.79
C LEU A 109 -9.12 5.08 30.02
N ASP A 110 -10.36 5.56 30.01
CA ASP A 110 -11.00 6.07 31.23
C ASP A 110 -11.09 4.94 32.26
N GLY A 111 -10.51 5.15 33.44
CA GLY A 111 -10.40 4.13 34.50
C GLY A 111 -9.38 3.01 34.25
N ASP A 112 -8.49 3.11 33.25
CA ASP A 112 -7.41 2.15 32.97
C ASP A 112 -7.84 0.67 32.89
N ALA A 113 -9.08 0.38 32.45
CA ALA A 113 -9.60 -0.98 32.32
C ALA A 113 -10.76 -1.07 31.31
N PHE A 114 -11.06 -2.30 30.87
CA PHE A 114 -12.35 -2.61 30.23
C PHE A 114 -13.44 -2.90 31.27
N ALA A 115 -14.71 -2.75 30.86
CA ALA A 115 -15.89 -2.99 31.68
C ALA A 115 -16.90 -3.90 30.94
N GLY A 116 -16.58 -5.18 30.81
CA GLY A 116 -17.37 -6.14 30.05
C GLY A 116 -17.20 -5.94 28.55
N THR A 117 -18.30 -5.75 27.81
CA THR A 117 -18.31 -5.37 26.38
C THR A 117 -18.62 -3.89 26.15
N ALA A 118 -18.76 -3.09 27.22
CA ALA A 118 -19.10 -1.68 27.09
C ALA A 118 -18.00 -0.88 26.38
N SER A 119 -18.40 0.14 25.61
CA SER A 119 -17.47 1.10 25.03
C SER A 119 -16.88 2.00 26.13
N VAL A 120 -15.56 1.95 26.30
CA VAL A 120 -14.82 2.79 27.25
C VAL A 120 -14.31 4.03 26.52
N LYS A 121 -14.31 5.18 27.19
CA LYS A 121 -13.77 6.42 26.62
C LYS A 121 -12.25 6.34 26.52
N VAL A 122 -11.69 6.81 25.41
CA VAL A 122 -10.24 6.98 25.24
C VAL A 122 -9.90 8.41 25.67
N ILE A 123 -9.18 8.55 26.79
CA ILE A 123 -8.87 9.86 27.40
C ILE A 123 -7.53 10.44 26.93
N ASN A 124 -6.61 9.58 26.45
CA ASN A 124 -5.41 9.99 25.72
C ASN A 124 -5.25 9.14 24.45
N LEU A 125 -4.83 9.77 23.35
CA LEU A 125 -4.61 9.13 22.06
C LEU A 125 -3.43 9.81 21.35
N SER A 126 -2.32 9.11 21.12
CA SER A 126 -1.08 9.72 20.60
C SER A 126 -1.20 10.32 19.20
N ALA A 127 -2.15 9.83 18.39
CA ALA A 127 -2.50 10.40 17.09
C ALA A 127 -3.98 10.15 16.78
N ARG A 128 -4.71 11.20 16.36
CA ARG A 128 -6.14 11.11 15.99
C ARG A 128 -6.31 10.46 14.60
N VAL A 129 -6.03 9.17 14.50
CA VAL A 129 -5.94 8.40 13.23
C VAL A 129 -7.25 8.27 12.45
N LEU A 130 -8.40 8.51 13.09
CA LEU A 130 -9.72 8.53 12.45
C LEU A 130 -10.22 9.95 12.14
N SER A 131 -9.48 10.98 12.55
CA SER A 131 -9.89 12.37 12.39
C SER A 131 -9.89 12.79 10.93
N THR A 132 -10.90 13.60 10.58
CA THR A 132 -11.04 14.27 9.30
C THR A 132 -11.86 15.55 9.51
N PRO A 133 -11.53 16.67 8.85
CA PRO A 133 -12.33 17.89 8.91
C PRO A 133 -13.64 17.75 8.12
N ASP A 134 -13.72 16.84 7.15
CA ASP A 134 -14.77 16.81 6.11
C ASP A 134 -16.16 16.41 6.62
N SER A 135 -16.27 15.61 7.69
CA SER A 135 -17.57 15.14 8.16
C SER A 135 -17.64 14.77 9.65
N ASN A 136 -18.84 14.94 10.21
CA ASN A 136 -19.22 14.48 11.55
C ASN A 136 -19.46 12.95 11.63
N ASN A 137 -19.25 12.23 10.53
CA ASN A 137 -19.60 10.81 10.44
C ASN A 137 -18.83 9.97 11.47
N THR A 138 -19.52 8.98 12.05
CA THR A 138 -18.89 7.95 12.88
C THR A 138 -17.96 7.11 12.02
N SER A 139 -16.73 6.90 12.48
CA SER A 139 -15.73 6.07 11.82
C SER A 139 -15.05 5.13 12.81
N THR A 140 -14.57 3.98 12.34
CA THR A 140 -14.04 2.92 13.19
C THR A 140 -12.76 2.29 12.60
N LEU A 141 -11.92 1.75 13.49
CA LEU A 141 -10.80 0.87 13.15
C LEU A 141 -10.77 -0.30 14.13
N THR A 142 -10.49 -1.49 13.62
CA THR A 142 -10.24 -2.68 14.47
C THR A 142 -8.74 -2.84 14.74
N GLY A 143 -8.44 -3.46 15.87
CA GLY A 143 -7.07 -3.71 16.30
C GLY A 143 -6.99 -4.49 17.59
N THR A 144 -5.83 -4.45 18.22
CA THR A 144 -5.53 -5.20 19.46
C THR A 144 -4.95 -4.28 20.53
N LEU A 145 -5.59 -4.19 21.71
CA LEU A 145 -5.11 -3.42 22.87
C LEU A 145 -4.86 -4.37 24.04
N GLY A 146 -3.64 -4.43 24.57
CA GLY A 146 -3.32 -5.31 25.71
C GLY A 146 -3.58 -6.81 25.46
N GLY A 147 -3.54 -7.26 24.20
CA GLY A 147 -3.89 -8.62 23.78
C GLY A 147 -5.37 -8.85 23.44
N ILE A 148 -6.25 -7.88 23.73
CA ILE A 148 -7.69 -7.98 23.45
C ILE A 148 -8.00 -7.38 22.08
N LYS A 149 -8.81 -8.07 21.26
CA LYS A 149 -9.35 -7.51 20.01
C LYS A 149 -10.43 -6.47 20.32
N CYS A 150 -10.31 -5.29 19.72
CA CYS A 150 -11.17 -4.15 20.00
C CYS A 150 -11.51 -3.34 18.74
N THR A 151 -12.59 -2.55 18.83
CA THR A 151 -12.97 -1.54 17.83
C THR A 151 -12.81 -0.14 18.42
N LEU A 152 -11.83 0.61 17.92
CA LEU A 152 -11.70 2.05 18.18
C LEU A 152 -12.73 2.80 17.33
N THR A 153 -13.48 3.71 17.94
CA THR A 153 -14.56 4.48 17.31
C THR A 153 -14.32 5.97 17.54
N ARG A 154 -14.40 6.76 16.46
CA ARG A 154 -14.55 8.21 16.49
C ARG A 154 -16.02 8.55 16.29
N THR A 155 -16.56 9.42 17.14
CA THR A 155 -17.76 10.22 16.85
C THR A 155 -17.41 11.70 16.83
N ALA A 156 -18.17 12.53 16.13
CA ALA A 156 -17.95 13.98 16.13
C ALA A 156 -19.25 14.78 16.04
N THR A 157 -19.24 15.97 16.64
CA THR A 157 -20.37 16.89 16.66
C THR A 157 -19.91 18.34 16.46
N GLY A 158 -20.86 19.24 16.17
CA GLY A 158 -20.56 20.64 15.87
C GLY A 158 -20.45 20.91 14.37
N VAL A 159 -19.76 22.00 14.01
CA VAL A 159 -19.71 22.52 12.64
C VAL A 159 -18.42 22.08 11.95
N VAL A 160 -18.53 21.43 10.79
CA VAL A 160 -17.41 21.16 9.86
C VAL A 160 -16.74 22.49 9.46
N PRO A 161 -15.41 22.65 9.55
CA PRO A 161 -14.38 21.67 9.96
C PRO A 161 -14.03 21.69 11.46
N ASN A 162 -14.56 22.64 12.23
CA ASN A 162 -14.27 22.87 13.66
C ASN A 162 -15.07 21.93 14.58
N GLN A 163 -15.00 20.63 14.30
CA GLN A 163 -15.78 19.61 15.01
C GLN A 163 -15.17 19.25 16.37
N ILE A 164 -16.00 18.90 17.34
CA ILE A 164 -15.58 18.25 18.58
C ILE A 164 -15.68 16.74 18.37
N GLU A 165 -14.53 16.05 18.22
CA GLU A 165 -14.50 14.59 18.13
C GLU A 165 -14.20 13.92 19.47
N THR A 166 -14.91 12.84 19.76
CA THR A 166 -14.74 11.94 20.92
C THR A 166 -14.30 10.57 20.44
N TYR A 167 -13.43 9.91 21.22
CA TYR A 167 -12.94 8.56 20.93
C TYR A 167 -13.39 7.59 22.03
N THR A 168 -13.88 6.44 21.61
CA THR A 168 -14.23 5.31 22.48
C THR A 168 -13.67 4.02 21.91
N ILE A 169 -13.51 3.00 22.74
CA ILE A 169 -13.05 1.68 22.32
C ILE A 169 -13.84 0.60 23.04
N SER A 170 -14.32 -0.39 22.29
CA SER A 170 -15.04 -1.55 22.83
C SER A 170 -14.27 -2.84 22.55
N PRO A 171 -14.19 -3.77 23.51
CA PRO A 171 -13.59 -5.08 23.29
C PRO A 171 -14.59 -5.99 22.57
N ALA A 172 -14.10 -6.84 21.66
CA ALA A 172 -14.92 -7.76 20.88
C ALA A 172 -15.50 -8.92 21.71
N VAL A 173 -14.95 -9.15 22.91
CA VAL A 173 -15.39 -10.13 23.90
C VAL A 173 -15.46 -9.49 25.28
N SER A 174 -16.33 -10.00 26.16
CA SER A 174 -16.49 -9.44 27.50
C SER A 174 -15.20 -9.59 28.32
N THR A 175 -14.68 -8.49 28.87
CA THR A 175 -13.47 -8.49 29.67
C THR A 175 -13.44 -7.33 30.67
N THR A 176 -12.82 -7.56 31.83
CA THR A 176 -12.53 -6.54 32.84
C THR A 176 -11.03 -6.34 33.05
N GLN A 177 -10.23 -6.66 32.02
CA GLN A 177 -8.77 -6.57 32.07
C GLN A 177 -8.33 -5.11 32.26
N ALA A 178 -7.39 -4.91 33.18
CA ALA A 178 -6.69 -3.64 33.34
C ALA A 178 -5.77 -3.37 32.14
N ILE A 179 -5.77 -2.14 31.65
CA ILE A 179 -4.98 -1.65 30.52
C ILE A 179 -4.19 -0.45 31.01
N THR A 180 -2.87 -0.61 31.16
CA THR A 180 -1.97 0.47 31.56
C THR A 180 -2.09 1.67 30.60
N ALA A 181 -2.06 2.88 31.14
CA ALA A 181 -2.00 4.11 30.36
C ALA A 181 -0.90 4.08 29.28
N ASN A 182 -1.20 4.66 28.11
CA ASN A 182 -0.35 4.65 26.91
C ASN A 182 -0.01 3.23 26.36
N THR A 183 -0.88 2.24 26.56
CA THR A 183 -0.73 0.93 25.90
C THR A 183 -0.88 1.09 24.37
N GLN A 184 -0.01 0.42 23.60
CA GLN A 184 -0.07 0.42 22.14
C GLN A 184 -1.29 -0.35 21.61
N PHE A 185 -2.03 0.28 20.71
CA PHE A 185 -3.09 -0.32 19.91
C PHE A 185 -2.54 -0.74 18.55
N TYR A 186 -2.51 -2.05 18.31
CA TYR A 186 -2.03 -2.63 17.06
C TYR A 186 -3.19 -2.68 16.05
N LEU A 187 -3.19 -1.78 15.07
CA LEU A 187 -4.22 -1.69 14.03
C LEU A 187 -4.16 -2.91 13.10
N ASP A 188 -5.31 -3.56 12.86
CA ASP A 188 -5.37 -4.73 11.98
C ASP A 188 -5.02 -4.38 10.52
N SER A 189 -5.35 -3.16 10.07
CA SER A 189 -5.03 -2.66 8.73
C SER A 189 -3.54 -2.41 8.51
N ALA A 190 -2.82 -1.94 9.53
CA ALA A 190 -1.37 -1.76 9.48
C ALA A 190 -0.68 -3.13 9.31
N GLU A 191 -1.02 -4.11 10.16
CA GLU A 191 -0.39 -5.42 10.09
C GLU A 191 -0.75 -6.18 8.81
N LYS A 192 -1.99 -6.07 8.33
CA LYS A 192 -2.44 -6.62 7.03
C LYS A 192 -1.60 -6.11 5.85
N THR A 193 -1.33 -4.81 5.79
CA THR A 193 -0.71 -4.15 4.62
C THR A 193 0.82 -4.10 4.69
N LYS A 194 1.42 -4.59 5.77
CA LYS A 194 2.86 -4.55 6.06
C LYS A 194 3.75 -5.23 5.00
N SER A 195 3.20 -6.19 4.26
CA SER A 195 3.86 -6.91 3.16
C SER A 195 3.45 -6.41 1.77
N TYR A 196 2.54 -5.44 1.68
CA TYR A 196 2.02 -4.90 0.43
C TYR A 196 3.03 -3.94 -0.21
N ILE A 197 2.84 -3.63 -1.50
CA ILE A 197 3.44 -2.44 -2.08
C ILE A 197 2.73 -1.22 -1.48
N GLN A 198 3.46 -0.31 -0.84
CA GLN A 198 2.83 0.88 -0.26
C GLN A 198 3.16 2.16 -1.02
N THR A 199 2.15 2.92 -1.45
CA THR A 199 2.35 4.30 -1.91
C THR A 199 2.12 5.24 -0.74
N LEU A 200 3.13 6.04 -0.40
CA LEU A 200 3.16 6.94 0.74
C LEU A 200 3.12 8.39 0.24
N TRP A 201 1.95 9.05 0.37
CA TRP A 201 1.77 10.47 0.04
C TRP A 201 1.45 11.26 1.31
N LEU A 202 2.49 11.77 1.98
CA LEU A 202 2.38 12.41 3.29
C LEU A 202 2.84 13.87 3.22
N GLY A 203 2.33 14.69 4.15
CA GLY A 203 2.91 15.98 4.50
C GLY A 203 2.19 17.23 3.98
N ARG A 204 1.22 17.14 3.05
CA ARG A 204 0.58 18.37 2.53
C ARG A 204 -0.14 19.17 3.61
N ASN A 205 -0.73 18.51 4.60
CA ASN A 205 -1.40 19.14 5.75
C ASN A 205 -0.46 19.53 6.90
N ASN A 206 0.87 19.36 6.75
CA ASN A 206 1.85 19.85 7.73
C ASN A 206 2.30 21.29 7.43
N LEU A 207 2.03 21.81 6.23
CA LEU A 207 2.47 23.15 5.83
C LEU A 207 1.91 24.26 6.74
N PRO A 208 2.70 25.31 7.04
CA PRO A 208 4.04 25.57 6.52
C PRO A 208 5.19 24.83 7.25
N ASN A 209 4.91 24.05 8.30
CA ASN A 209 5.94 23.41 9.13
C ASN A 209 6.14 21.91 8.80
N MET A 210 7.14 21.63 7.96
CA MET A 210 7.47 20.26 7.50
C MET A 210 8.47 19.52 8.41
N THR A 211 8.78 20.04 9.60
CA THR A 211 9.76 19.44 10.52
C THR A 211 9.38 18.00 10.90
N GLY A 212 10.26 17.04 10.63
CA GLY A 212 10.08 15.63 10.99
C GLY A 212 9.16 14.82 10.07
N VAL A 213 8.61 15.41 9.00
CA VAL A 213 7.79 14.69 8.01
C VAL A 213 8.62 13.60 7.29
N ASP A 214 9.89 13.87 7.04
CA ASP A 214 10.90 12.94 6.54
C ASP A 214 11.09 11.74 7.49
N ALA A 215 11.36 12.00 8.78
CA ALA A 215 11.53 10.95 9.79
C ALA A 215 10.26 10.09 9.98
N LEU A 216 9.06 10.68 9.80
CA LEU A 216 7.80 9.94 9.80
C LEU A 216 7.66 9.02 8.59
N ILE A 217 8.10 9.45 7.40
CA ILE A 217 8.14 8.62 6.18
C ILE A 217 9.17 7.49 6.35
N ASP A 218 10.36 7.78 6.86
CA ASP A 218 11.39 6.78 7.20
C ASP A 218 10.84 5.70 8.14
N SER A 219 10.05 6.10 9.13
CA SER A 219 9.40 5.16 10.06
C SER A 219 8.33 4.30 9.37
N CYS A 220 7.55 4.86 8.43
CA CYS A 220 6.58 4.11 7.62
C CYS A 220 7.27 3.05 6.75
N VAL A 221 8.41 3.40 6.14
CA VAL A 221 9.22 2.47 5.33
C VAL A 221 9.86 1.39 6.22
N ALA A 222 10.37 1.76 7.39
CA ALA A 222 10.99 0.82 8.34
C ALA A 222 10.02 -0.27 8.81
N TYR A 223 8.74 0.08 9.02
CA TYR A 223 7.67 -0.85 9.45
C TYR A 223 7.37 -1.97 8.43
N LEU A 224 7.65 -1.74 7.13
CA LEU A 224 7.38 -2.72 6.08
C LEU A 224 8.21 -4.00 6.24
N SER A 225 7.58 -5.14 5.97
CA SER A 225 8.23 -6.44 5.90
C SER A 225 9.21 -6.53 4.73
N SER A 226 10.27 -7.34 4.88
CA SER A 226 11.20 -7.62 3.78
C SER A 226 10.62 -8.64 2.78
N PRO A 227 10.81 -8.46 1.47
CA PRO A 227 11.41 -7.29 0.81
C PRO A 227 10.45 -6.10 0.82
N ARG A 228 10.98 -4.93 1.22
CA ARG A 228 10.21 -3.69 1.30
C ARG A 228 9.90 -3.17 -0.10
N ARG A 229 8.62 -2.93 -0.40
CA ARG A 229 8.15 -2.41 -1.69
C ARG A 229 7.34 -1.15 -1.44
N PHE A 230 7.82 -0.01 -1.92
CA PHE A 230 7.16 1.26 -1.63
C PHE A 230 7.50 2.35 -2.63
N ALA A 231 6.60 3.32 -2.77
CA ALA A 231 6.79 4.55 -3.51
C ALA A 231 6.53 5.75 -2.57
N VAL A 232 7.50 6.65 -2.40
CA VAL A 232 7.33 7.91 -1.67
C VAL A 232 6.95 9.00 -2.66
N ILE A 233 5.77 9.59 -2.50
CA ILE A 233 5.26 10.63 -3.40
C ILE A 233 5.57 12.01 -2.79
N GLY A 234 6.15 12.90 -3.59
CA GLY A 234 6.47 14.26 -3.20
C GLY A 234 5.24 15.07 -2.74
N VAL A 235 5.48 16.06 -1.89
CA VAL A 235 4.49 17.02 -1.42
C VAL A 235 4.06 17.90 -2.60
N LEU A 236 2.75 18.13 -2.77
CA LEU A 236 2.19 18.85 -3.90
C LEU A 236 2.06 20.36 -3.65
N ASN A 237 2.47 21.20 -4.61
CA ASN A 237 2.24 22.65 -4.58
C ASN A 237 0.78 22.98 -4.96
N ALA A 238 0.15 23.89 -4.21
CA ALA A 238 -1.12 24.51 -4.60
C ALA A 238 -0.90 25.75 -5.51
N VAL A 239 -2.00 26.29 -6.07
CA VAL A 239 -2.03 27.63 -6.66
C VAL A 239 -1.79 28.69 -5.58
N GLY A 240 -1.00 29.72 -5.90
CA GLY A 240 -0.88 30.90 -5.05
C GLY A 240 -0.11 30.68 -3.75
N GLU A 241 0.61 29.56 -3.64
CA GLU A 241 1.54 29.30 -2.53
C GLU A 241 2.58 30.43 -2.41
N SER A 242 2.88 30.83 -1.18
CA SER A 242 3.90 31.84 -0.92
C SER A 242 5.29 31.36 -1.33
N THR A 243 6.22 32.26 -1.64
CA THR A 243 7.63 31.92 -1.93
C THR A 243 8.25 31.07 -0.80
N VAL A 244 7.89 31.36 0.46
CA VAL A 244 8.35 30.57 1.62
C VAL A 244 7.77 29.16 1.56
N THR A 245 6.46 29.00 1.33
CA THR A 245 5.83 27.67 1.24
C THR A 245 6.40 26.85 0.08
N ASN A 246 6.58 27.47 -1.09
CA ASN A 246 7.17 26.83 -2.27
C ASN A 246 8.60 26.35 -2.00
N ASN A 247 9.44 27.17 -1.36
CA ASN A 247 10.80 26.79 -0.99
C ASN A 247 10.83 25.66 0.05
N THR A 248 9.90 25.64 1.01
CA THR A 248 9.73 24.55 1.97
C THR A 248 9.34 23.24 1.29
N ILE A 249 8.36 23.27 0.37
CA ILE A 249 7.94 22.09 -0.43
C ILE A 249 9.10 21.58 -1.29
N LEU A 250 9.79 22.48 -2.00
CA LEU A 250 10.94 22.14 -2.84
C LEU A 250 12.07 21.49 -2.04
N SER A 251 12.39 22.03 -0.86
CA SER A 251 13.43 21.50 0.02
C SER A 251 13.06 20.11 0.56
N MET A 252 11.80 19.90 0.98
CA MET A 252 11.31 18.58 1.41
C MET A 252 11.34 17.58 0.24
N ASN A 253 10.87 17.96 -0.94
CA ASN A 253 10.89 17.08 -2.11
C ASN A 253 12.32 16.71 -2.56
N ALA A 254 13.27 17.64 -2.47
CA ALA A 254 14.69 17.36 -2.71
C ALA A 254 15.29 16.39 -1.67
N LEU A 255 14.90 16.52 -0.40
CA LEU A 255 15.30 15.59 0.67
C LEU A 255 14.71 14.19 0.44
N LEU A 256 13.43 14.08 0.12
CA LEU A 256 12.78 12.80 -0.17
C LEU A 256 13.38 12.13 -1.42
N ALA A 257 13.64 12.89 -2.49
CA ALA A 257 14.31 12.37 -3.68
C ALA A 257 15.74 11.87 -3.38
N LYS A 258 16.47 12.55 -2.49
CA LYS A 258 17.82 12.15 -2.04
C LYS A 258 17.79 10.89 -1.18
N ASN A 259 16.81 10.75 -0.28
CA ASN A 259 16.70 9.60 0.62
C ASN A 259 16.14 8.36 -0.09
N TYR A 260 15.33 8.56 -1.14
CA TYR A 260 14.58 7.50 -1.84
C TYR A 260 14.81 7.48 -3.36
N PRO A 261 16.05 7.50 -3.89
CA PRO A 261 16.31 7.78 -5.30
C PRO A 261 15.70 6.77 -6.29
N ALA A 262 15.52 5.51 -5.88
CA ALA A 262 14.85 4.47 -6.69
C ALA A 262 13.33 4.33 -6.39
N ASN A 263 12.85 5.02 -5.35
CA ASN A 263 11.52 4.84 -4.77
C ASN A 263 10.69 6.15 -4.74
N PHE A 264 11.26 7.28 -5.18
CA PHE A 264 10.61 8.59 -5.15
C PHE A 264 9.80 8.88 -6.42
N ILE A 265 8.58 9.36 -6.23
CA ILE A 265 7.69 9.85 -7.29
C ILE A 265 7.56 11.38 -7.16
N PRO A 266 7.98 12.17 -8.16
CA PRO A 266 7.76 13.61 -8.12
C PRO A 266 6.27 13.95 -8.27
N SER A 267 5.82 14.91 -7.47
CA SER A 267 4.51 15.57 -7.54
C SER A 267 4.51 16.81 -8.44
N THR A 268 5.57 16.99 -9.23
CA THR A 268 5.81 18.17 -10.07
C THR A 268 4.81 18.27 -11.24
N PRO A 269 4.69 19.46 -11.87
CA PRO A 269 3.96 19.64 -13.14
C PRO A 269 4.32 18.57 -14.20
N PRO A 270 3.40 18.27 -15.14
CA PRO A 270 3.67 17.32 -16.21
C PRO A 270 4.71 17.84 -17.19
N THR A 271 5.58 16.95 -17.64
CA THR A 271 6.43 17.19 -18.81
C THR A 271 5.61 17.19 -20.10
N VAL A 272 6.18 17.71 -21.20
CA VAL A 272 5.54 17.68 -22.53
C VAL A 272 5.20 16.24 -22.95
N ALA A 273 6.07 15.27 -22.65
CA ALA A 273 5.84 13.86 -22.95
C ALA A 273 4.69 13.26 -22.12
N GLU A 274 4.57 13.64 -20.85
CA GLU A 274 3.46 13.19 -19.99
C GLU A 274 2.11 13.82 -20.40
N MET A 275 2.10 15.10 -20.80
CA MET A 275 0.90 15.72 -21.37
C MET A 275 0.47 15.01 -22.66
N ALA A 276 1.41 14.72 -23.57
CA ALA A 276 1.12 13.97 -24.79
C ALA A 276 0.58 12.56 -24.49
N ALA A 277 1.17 11.84 -23.54
CA ALA A 277 0.72 10.50 -23.12
C ALA A 277 -0.69 10.51 -22.48
N LEU A 278 -1.13 11.64 -21.95
CA LEU A 278 -2.48 11.87 -21.42
C LEU A 278 -3.46 12.44 -22.45
N ASN A 279 -3.03 12.63 -23.72
CA ASN A 279 -3.76 13.36 -24.76
C ASN A 279 -4.19 14.78 -24.32
N TYR A 280 -3.37 15.43 -23.48
CA TYR A 280 -3.64 16.74 -22.89
C TYR A 280 -2.99 17.86 -23.71
N THR A 281 -3.82 18.79 -24.21
CA THR A 281 -3.35 20.02 -24.86
C THR A 281 -3.41 21.18 -23.87
N ALA A 282 -2.25 21.70 -23.49
CA ALA A 282 -2.15 22.80 -22.53
C ALA A 282 -2.66 24.14 -23.10
N THR A 283 -3.43 24.86 -22.30
CA THR A 283 -3.78 26.26 -22.55
C THR A 283 -2.64 27.21 -22.16
N ALA A 284 -2.72 28.49 -22.56
CA ALA A 284 -1.77 29.50 -22.12
C ALA A 284 -1.71 29.64 -20.58
N GLN A 285 -2.85 29.46 -19.88
CA GLN A 285 -2.87 29.48 -18.41
C GLN A 285 -2.25 28.23 -17.80
N ASP A 286 -2.41 27.05 -18.42
CA ASP A 286 -1.74 25.83 -17.97
C ASP A 286 -0.21 25.98 -18.04
N MET A 287 0.30 26.66 -19.07
CA MET A 287 1.73 26.97 -19.18
C MET A 287 2.22 27.93 -18.08
N ASN A 288 1.40 28.92 -17.69
CA ASN A 288 1.68 29.79 -16.54
C ASN A 288 1.70 28.99 -15.22
N ASP A 289 0.74 28.09 -15.03
CA ASP A 289 0.67 27.23 -13.85
C ASP A 289 1.90 26.32 -13.74
N ILE A 290 2.29 25.66 -14.85
CA ILE A 290 3.52 24.85 -14.96
C ILE A 290 4.75 25.69 -14.61
N ALA A 291 4.88 26.89 -15.16
CA ALA A 291 6.00 27.80 -14.90
C ALA A 291 6.08 28.25 -13.43
N SER A 292 4.93 28.32 -12.73
CA SER A 292 4.86 28.57 -11.28
C SER A 292 5.13 27.32 -10.41
N GLY A 293 5.37 26.16 -11.01
CA GLY A 293 5.63 24.90 -10.31
C GLY A 293 4.37 24.13 -9.88
N ALA A 294 3.18 24.54 -10.32
CA ALA A 294 1.91 23.92 -9.96
C ALA A 294 1.34 23.04 -11.09
N ILE A 295 0.68 21.93 -10.74
CA ILE A 295 -0.03 21.07 -11.71
C ILE A 295 -1.07 21.93 -12.45
N PRO A 296 -1.14 21.93 -13.80
CA PRO A 296 -1.99 22.84 -14.55
C PRO A 296 -3.48 22.80 -14.17
N ARG A 297 -4.17 23.94 -14.28
CA ARG A 297 -5.59 24.05 -13.90
C ARG A 297 -6.51 23.06 -14.61
N GLY A 298 -6.26 22.70 -15.87
CA GLY A 298 -7.06 21.67 -16.54
C GLY A 298 -6.80 20.23 -16.04
N MET A 299 -5.79 20.02 -15.19
CA MET A 299 -5.52 18.79 -14.44
C MET A 299 -5.93 18.87 -12.95
N ARG A 300 -6.47 20.01 -12.50
CA ARG A 300 -6.94 20.22 -11.12
C ARG A 300 -8.47 20.24 -11.03
N TYR A 301 -8.97 19.98 -9.82
CA TYR A 301 -10.35 20.21 -9.42
C TYR A 301 -10.51 21.57 -8.74
N ASP A 302 -9.58 21.93 -7.84
CA ASP A 302 -9.53 23.23 -7.17
C ASP A 302 -8.10 23.81 -7.17
N GLY A 303 -7.74 24.63 -6.17
CA GLY A 303 -6.39 25.20 -6.05
C GLY A 303 -5.30 24.18 -5.68
N LEU A 304 -5.65 23.01 -5.16
CA LEU A 304 -4.72 21.98 -4.67
C LEU A 304 -5.07 20.59 -5.22
N HIS A 305 -6.34 20.18 -5.11
CA HIS A 305 -6.76 18.83 -5.42
C HIS A 305 -6.80 18.58 -6.93
N LEU A 306 -6.45 17.36 -7.32
CA LEU A 306 -6.36 16.97 -8.72
C LEU A 306 -7.72 16.54 -9.26
N ASN A 307 -7.93 16.68 -10.56
CA ASN A 307 -9.03 15.99 -11.24
C ASN A 307 -8.53 14.63 -11.76
N THR A 308 -9.40 13.86 -12.42
CA THR A 308 -9.06 12.54 -12.99
C THR A 308 -7.79 12.56 -13.86
N THR A 309 -7.57 13.58 -14.68
CA THR A 309 -6.37 13.71 -15.51
C THR A 309 -5.10 13.96 -14.68
N GLY A 310 -5.20 14.80 -13.65
CA GLY A 310 -4.09 15.03 -12.71
C GLY A 310 -3.77 13.79 -11.86
N TYR A 311 -4.77 13.05 -11.40
CA TYR A 311 -4.53 11.77 -10.73
C TYR A 311 -3.95 10.71 -11.68
N GLN A 312 -4.33 10.69 -12.96
CA GLN A 312 -3.72 9.81 -13.96
C GLN A 312 -2.23 10.11 -14.18
N LEU A 313 -1.81 11.38 -14.13
CA LEU A 313 -0.39 11.75 -14.17
C LEU A 313 0.40 11.08 -13.02
N ILE A 314 -0.06 11.24 -11.78
CA ILE A 314 0.61 10.67 -10.61
C ILE A 314 0.54 9.13 -10.63
N ALA A 315 -0.61 8.56 -11.00
CA ALA A 315 -0.77 7.11 -11.16
C ALA A 315 0.19 6.54 -12.22
N ASN A 316 0.36 7.20 -13.36
CA ASN A 316 1.30 6.77 -14.41
C ASN A 316 2.75 6.69 -13.87
N ARG A 317 3.19 7.69 -13.09
CA ARG A 317 4.52 7.68 -12.46
C ARG A 317 4.68 6.49 -11.51
N ILE A 318 3.67 6.20 -10.67
CA ILE A 318 3.65 5.03 -9.79
C ILE A 318 3.68 3.70 -10.58
N ILE A 319 2.88 3.60 -11.65
CA ILE A 319 2.82 2.40 -12.52
C ILE A 319 4.18 2.11 -13.15
N ILE A 320 4.87 3.15 -13.63
CA ILE A 320 6.23 3.03 -14.17
C ILE A 320 7.20 2.49 -13.12
N LEU A 321 7.18 3.03 -11.90
CA LEU A 321 8.05 2.59 -10.80
C LEU A 321 7.79 1.13 -10.41
N ILE A 322 6.53 0.74 -10.22
CA ILE A 322 6.15 -0.65 -9.86
C ILE A 322 6.62 -1.63 -10.95
N LYS A 323 6.40 -1.29 -12.23
CA LYS A 323 6.85 -2.12 -13.37
C LYS A 323 8.38 -2.21 -13.46
N ALA A 324 9.08 -1.08 -13.32
CA ALA A 324 10.55 -1.03 -13.38
C ALA A 324 11.22 -1.88 -12.28
N ASN A 325 10.57 -2.02 -11.12
CA ASN A 325 11.07 -2.83 -10.00
C ASN A 325 10.57 -4.29 -9.99
N ASN A 326 9.74 -4.71 -10.96
CA ASN A 326 9.12 -6.04 -11.01
C ASN A 326 8.37 -6.44 -9.72
N TRP A 327 7.65 -5.50 -9.10
CA TRP A 327 6.85 -5.73 -7.89
C TRP A 327 5.43 -6.21 -8.20
#